data_AF-K2BN36-F1
#
_entry.id   AF-K2BN36-F1
#
_cell.length_a   1.000
_cell.length_b   1.000
_cell.length_c   1.000
_cell.angle_alpha   90.00
_cell.angle_beta   90.00
_cell.angle_gamma   90.00
#
_symmetry.space_group_name_H-M   'P 1'
#
loop_
_entity.id
_entity.type
_entity.pdbx_description
1 polymer ?
#
loop_
_entity_poly.entity_id
_entity_poly.type
_entity_poly.pdbx_seq_one_letter_code
_entity_poly.pdbx_strand_id
1 'polypeptide(L)'
;ADFEPEKIPGKIKKDGGGRQITLNQTIDILKWCGGHKESQVVVGFALETDHLEDRTRAKMVEKKCDFMVGNLISNIGSDMGECIVFGKDSKIGILGSKSDLALRIWDFIAA
;
A
#
# COMPACT_ATOMS: atom_id res chain seq x y z
N ALA A 1 2.66 -2.62 8.70
CA ALA A 1 4.10 -2.30 8.79
C ALA A 1 4.87 -3.49 8.25
N ASP A 2 6.00 -3.27 7.58
CA ASP A 2 6.79 -4.34 6.94
C ASP A 2 7.58 -5.18 7.96
N PHE A 3 7.77 -4.63 9.16
CA PHE A 3 8.48 -5.28 10.25
C PHE A 3 7.69 -5.16 11.56
N GLU A 4 7.84 -6.17 12.41
CA GLU A 4 7.33 -6.19 13.78
C GLU A 4 8.47 -6.44 14.77
N PRO A 5 8.41 -5.88 15.99
CA PRO A 5 9.39 -6.20 17.02
C PRO A 5 9.39 -7.69 17.36
N GLU A 6 10.58 -8.25 17.54
CA GLU A 6 10.72 -9.59 18.07
C GLU A 6 10.02 -9.68 19.44
N LYS A 7 9.25 -10.76 19.64
CA LYS A 7 8.44 -10.93 20.83
C LYS A 7 9.33 -11.18 22.04
N ILE A 8 9.32 -10.25 22.99
CA ILE A 8 10.02 -10.36 24.27
C ILE A 8 9.08 -10.78 25.40
N PRO A 9 9.57 -11.50 26.43
CA PRO A 9 8.74 -12.08 27.48
C PRO A 9 8.19 -11.07 28.50
N GLY A 10 8.55 -9.78 28.43
CA GLY A 10 8.08 -8.79 29.38
C GLY A 10 8.57 -7.36 29.15
N LYS A 11 8.16 -6.46 30.05
CA LYS A 11 8.50 -5.03 29.99
C LYS A 11 10.01 -4.81 30.10
N ILE A 12 10.59 -4.04 29.18
CA ILE A 12 12.00 -3.64 29.21
C ILE A 12 12.23 -2.61 30.34
N LYS A 13 13.01 -2.97 31.35
CA LYS A 13 13.38 -2.09 32.47
C LYS A 13 14.40 -1.04 32.06
N LYS A 14 14.34 0.16 32.67
CA LYS A 14 15.39 1.18 32.50
C LYS A 14 16.59 0.77 33.34
N ASP A 15 17.72 0.48 32.70
CA ASP A 15 18.95 -0.02 33.32
C ASP A 15 20.19 0.81 32.98
N GLY A 16 20.01 1.93 32.26
CA GLY A 16 21.09 2.85 31.91
C GLY A 16 21.98 2.38 30.75
N GLY A 17 21.72 1.20 30.18
CA GLY A 17 22.42 0.68 29.01
C GLY A 17 21.80 1.12 27.68
N GLY A 18 22.56 0.96 26.59
CA GLY A 18 22.03 1.04 25.23
C GLY A 18 21.06 -0.11 24.96
N ARG A 19 20.00 0.15 24.20
CA ARG A 19 18.99 -0.87 23.85
C ARG A 19 19.00 -1.15 22.35
N GLN A 20 18.80 -2.41 22.00
CA GLN A 20 18.58 -2.86 20.63
C GLN A 20 17.14 -3.32 20.46
N ILE A 21 16.54 -3.02 19.32
CA ILE A 21 15.25 -3.58 18.90
C ILE A 21 15.54 -4.54 17.76
N THR A 22 15.31 -5.83 17.97
CA THR A 22 15.31 -6.83 16.90
C THR A 22 13.96 -6.81 16.21
N LEU A 23 13.95 -6.85 14.88
CA LEU A 23 12.75 -6.80 14.06
C LEU A 23 12.63 -8.07 13.22
N ASN A 24 11.43 -8.63 13.15
CA ASN A 24 11.05 -9.70 12.23
C ASN A 24 10.26 -9.12 11.06
N GLN A 25 10.36 -9.71 9.86
CA GLN A 25 9.50 -9.35 8.74
C GLN A 25 8.07 -9.81 9.01
N THR A 26 7.08 -8.96 8.68
CA THR A 26 5.67 -9.33 8.80
C THR A 26 5.22 -10.17 7.62
N ILE A 27 4.12 -10.90 7.81
CA ILE A 27 3.43 -11.58 6.73
C ILE A 27 2.82 -10.52 5.80
N ASP A 28 3.04 -10.67 4.50
CA ASP A 28 2.40 -9.83 3.49
C ASP A 28 0.92 -10.20 3.33
N ILE A 29 0.07 -9.51 4.08
CA ILE A 29 -1.38 -9.73 4.10
C ILE A 29 -1.99 -9.50 2.72
N LEU A 30 -1.56 -8.46 2.00
CA LEU A 30 -2.16 -8.11 0.70
C LEU A 30 -1.85 -9.19 -0.35
N LYS A 31 -0.60 -9.68 -0.39
CA LYS A 31 -0.21 -10.79 -1.26
C LYS A 31 -0.93 -12.08 -0.91
N TRP A 32 -1.14 -12.35 0.37
CA TRP A 32 -1.93 -13.48 0.81
C TRP A 32 -3.37 -13.35 0.30
N CYS A 33 -4.03 -12.21 0.51
CA CYS A 33 -5.39 -11.95 0.00
C CYS A 33 -5.47 -12.10 -1.53
N GLY A 34 -4.55 -11.49 -2.28
CA GLY A 34 -4.54 -11.59 -3.75
C GLY A 34 -4.29 -13.02 -4.25
N GLY A 35 -3.55 -13.84 -3.50
CA GLY A 35 -3.29 -15.24 -3.81
C GLY A 35 -4.40 -16.20 -3.41
N HIS A 36 -5.32 -15.80 -2.52
CA HIS A 36 -6.38 -16.65 -1.95
C HIS A 36 -7.79 -16.10 -2.23
N LYS A 37 -7.92 -15.09 -3.10
CA LYS A 37 -9.22 -14.61 -3.54
C LYS A 37 -9.94 -15.67 -4.38
N GLU A 38 -11.23 -15.84 -4.11
CA GLU A 38 -12.10 -16.74 -4.88
C GLU A 38 -13.03 -15.92 -5.78
N SER A 39 -13.70 -14.94 -5.20
CA SER A 39 -14.66 -14.05 -5.88
C SER A 39 -14.55 -12.60 -5.45
N GLN A 40 -13.59 -12.26 -4.59
CA GLN A 40 -13.37 -10.91 -4.09
C GLN A 40 -12.58 -10.08 -5.11
N VAL A 41 -12.86 -8.78 -5.15
CA VAL A 41 -12.00 -7.79 -5.81
C VAL A 41 -10.97 -7.30 -4.80
N VAL A 42 -9.69 -7.51 -5.10
CA VAL A 42 -8.58 -7.07 -4.24
C VAL A 42 -7.96 -5.80 -4.80
N VAL A 43 -8.09 -4.72 -4.04
CA VAL A 43 -7.55 -3.40 -4.37
C VAL A 43 -6.37 -3.10 -3.45
N GLY A 44 -5.18 -2.92 -4.02
CA GLY A 44 -4.00 -2.50 -3.30
C GLY A 44 -3.81 -0.98 -3.32
N PHE A 45 -3.14 -0.44 -2.30
CA PHE A 45 -2.63 0.93 -2.27
C PHE A 45 -1.13 0.91 -2.08
N ALA A 46 -0.40 1.66 -2.89
CA ALA A 46 1.04 1.74 -2.89
C ALA A 46 1.50 3.19 -2.80
N LEU A 47 2.24 3.50 -1.74
CA LEU A 47 2.99 4.74 -1.63
C LEU A 47 4.35 4.54 -2.29
N GLU A 48 4.68 5.38 -3.26
CA GLU A 48 5.96 5.36 -3.98
C GLU A 48 6.81 6.61 -3.71
N THR A 49 8.12 6.46 -3.84
CA THR A 49 9.07 7.57 -3.75
C THR A 49 9.42 8.16 -5.11
N ASP A 50 9.39 7.33 -6.15
CA ASP A 50 9.80 7.63 -7.52
C ASP A 50 9.15 6.58 -8.46
N HIS A 51 9.41 6.69 -9.77
CA HIS A 51 9.03 5.69 -10.78
C HIS A 51 7.59 5.17 -10.60
N LEU A 52 6.67 6.10 -10.35
CA LEU A 52 5.31 5.84 -9.86
C LEU A 52 4.60 4.77 -10.70
N GLU A 53 4.62 4.94 -12.03
CA GLU A 53 3.93 4.05 -12.94
C GLU A 53 4.48 2.61 -12.87
N ASP A 54 5.79 2.44 -13.04
CA ASP A 54 6.44 1.13 -13.09
C ASP A 54 6.34 0.38 -11.76
N ARG A 55 6.58 1.06 -10.64
CA ARG A 55 6.54 0.45 -9.31
C ARG A 55 5.13 0.06 -8.89
N THR A 56 4.15 0.92 -9.19
CA THR A 56 2.74 0.61 -8.90
C THR A 56 2.29 -0.63 -9.67
N ARG A 57 2.62 -0.70 -10.97
CA ARG A 57 2.28 -1.87 -11.80
C ARG A 57 2.99 -3.14 -11.32
N ALA A 58 4.28 -3.04 -10.99
CA ALA A 58 5.05 -4.17 -10.47
C ALA A 58 4.44 -4.72 -9.17
N LYS A 59 4.08 -3.85 -8.22
CA LYS A 59 3.41 -4.24 -6.98
C LYS A 59 2.04 -4.86 -7.24
N MET A 60 1.25 -4.35 -8.20
CA MET A 60 -0.03 -4.97 -8.56
C MET A 60 0.12 -6.45 -8.93
N VAL A 61 1.10 -6.74 -9.78
CA VAL A 61 1.41 -8.11 -10.24
C VAL A 61 1.96 -8.96 -9.09
N GLU A 62 2.93 -8.43 -8.33
CA GLU A 62 3.56 -9.15 -7.22
C GLU A 62 2.56 -9.55 -6.13
N LYS A 63 1.62 -8.65 -5.81
CA LYS A 63 0.58 -8.87 -4.79
C LYS A 63 -0.68 -9.55 -5.34
N LYS A 64 -0.75 -9.78 -6.66
CA LYS A 64 -1.89 -10.40 -7.36
C LYS A 64 -3.21 -9.63 -7.15
N CYS A 65 -3.13 -8.31 -7.04
CA CYS A 65 -4.32 -7.46 -6.92
C CYS A 65 -5.05 -7.35 -8.27
N ASP A 66 -6.37 -7.13 -8.22
CA ASP A 66 -7.17 -6.78 -9.40
C ASP A 66 -6.91 -5.33 -9.81
N PHE A 67 -6.73 -4.48 -8.80
CA PHE A 67 -6.40 -3.07 -8.98
C PHE A 67 -5.29 -2.64 -8.01
N MET A 68 -4.50 -1.65 -8.42
CA MET A 68 -3.51 -1.01 -7.55
C MET A 68 -3.56 0.51 -7.74
N VAL A 69 -3.77 1.22 -6.64
CA VAL A 69 -3.69 2.68 -6.56
C VAL A 69 -2.28 3.06 -6.12
N GLY A 70 -1.55 3.78 -6.95
CA GLY A 70 -0.23 4.31 -6.66
C GLY A 70 -0.27 5.82 -6.42
N ASN A 71 0.43 6.30 -5.40
CA ASN A 71 0.65 7.73 -5.21
C ASN A 71 2.06 8.04 -4.70
N LEU A 72 2.58 9.24 -5.00
CA LEU A 72 3.86 9.68 -4.48
C LEU A 72 3.77 10.16 -3.02
N ILE A 73 4.88 10.09 -2.29
CA ILE A 73 4.99 10.58 -0.91
C ILE A 73 4.67 12.07 -0.75
N SER A 74 4.87 12.86 -1.80
CA SER A 74 4.53 14.29 -1.85
C SER A 74 3.03 14.58 -1.65
N ASN A 75 2.16 13.57 -1.80
CA ASN A 75 0.73 13.73 -1.55
C ASN A 75 0.36 13.77 -0.05
N ILE A 76 1.26 13.37 0.84
CA ILE A 76 0.95 13.30 2.28
C ILE A 76 0.86 14.72 2.86
N GLY A 77 -0.18 14.97 3.65
CA GLY A 77 -0.38 16.24 4.33
C GLY A 77 -1.07 17.33 3.51
N SER A 78 -1.42 17.07 2.25
CA SER A 78 -2.23 17.94 1.39
C SER A 78 -3.66 17.44 1.28
N ASP A 79 -4.64 18.33 1.08
CA ASP A 79 -6.02 17.95 0.74
C ASP A 79 -6.22 17.67 -0.76
N MET A 80 -5.25 18.11 -1.57
CA MET A 80 -5.11 17.75 -2.98
C MET A 80 -4.12 16.61 -3.14
N GLY A 81 -4.39 15.70 -4.07
CA GLY A 81 -3.49 14.59 -4.38
C GLY A 81 -3.55 14.19 -5.84
N GLU A 82 -2.52 13.47 -6.26
CA GLU A 82 -2.43 12.81 -7.55
C GLU A 82 -2.19 11.30 -7.39
N CYS A 83 -2.97 10.47 -8.05
CA CYS A 83 -2.72 9.03 -8.06
C CYS A 83 -2.86 8.45 -9.46
N ILE A 84 -2.21 7.30 -9.65
CA ILE A 84 -2.45 6.43 -10.79
C ILE A 84 -3.21 5.20 -10.30
N VAL A 85 -4.22 4.78 -11.02
CA VAL A 85 -4.94 3.53 -10.75
C VAL A 85 -4.68 2.58 -11.91
N PHE A 86 -4.17 1.40 -11.58
CA PHE A 86 -4.03 0.30 -12.51
C PHE A 86 -5.13 -0.73 -12.30
N GLY A 87 -5.71 -1.20 -13.41
CA GLY A 87 -6.37 -2.50 -13.52
C GLY A 87 -5.54 -3.43 -14.40
N LYS A 88 -6.05 -4.62 -14.68
CA LYS A 88 -5.34 -5.64 -15.48
C LYS A 88 -4.85 -5.13 -16.84
N ASP A 89 -5.75 -4.49 -17.59
CA ASP A 89 -5.52 -4.01 -18.96
C ASP A 89 -5.87 -2.51 -19.12
N SER A 90 -6.11 -1.82 -18.01
CA SER A 90 -6.55 -0.42 -17.97
C SER A 90 -5.73 0.38 -16.97
N LYS A 91 -5.62 1.69 -17.21
CA LYS A 91 -5.03 2.63 -16.25
C LYS A 91 -5.67 4.00 -16.36
N ILE A 92 -5.74 4.74 -15.25
CA ILE A 92 -6.12 6.15 -15.22
C ILE A 92 -5.21 6.96 -14.30
N GLY A 93 -4.93 8.20 -14.69
CA GLY A 93 -4.34 9.22 -13.82
C GLY A 93 -5.43 10.14 -13.25
N ILE A 94 -5.36 10.43 -11.97
CA ILE A 94 -6.33 11.26 -11.24
C ILE A 94 -5.58 12.35 -10.50
N LEU A 95 -5.99 13.60 -10.70
CA LEU A 95 -5.59 14.76 -9.90
C LEU A 95 -6.87 15.41 -9.36
N GLY A 96 -6.89 15.76 -8.07
CA GLY A 96 -8.06 16.37 -7.45
C GLY A 96 -7.96 16.44 -5.94
N SER A 97 -9.08 16.77 -5.28
CA SER A 97 -9.19 16.65 -3.83
C SER A 97 -9.19 15.18 -3.41
N LYS A 98 -8.88 14.87 -2.14
CA LYS A 98 -8.98 13.49 -1.61
C LYS A 98 -10.36 12.86 -1.85
N SER A 99 -11.42 13.66 -1.73
CA SER A 99 -12.79 13.21 -2.00
C SER A 99 -12.99 12.88 -3.49
N ASP A 100 -12.49 13.72 -4.39
CA ASP A 100 -12.57 13.47 -5.84
C ASP A 100 -11.75 12.23 -6.23
N LEU A 101 -10.57 12.05 -5.61
CA LEU A 101 -9.75 10.86 -5.81
C LEU A 101 -10.53 9.60 -5.41
N ALA A 102 -11.15 9.60 -4.23
CA ALA A 102 -11.92 8.45 -3.75
C ALA A 102 -13.06 8.09 -4.71
N LEU A 103 -13.83 9.09 -5.17
CA LEU A 103 -14.93 8.88 -6.12
C LEU A 103 -14.43 8.34 -7.45
N ARG A 104 -13.38 8.95 -8.02
CA ARG A 104 -12.84 8.54 -9.32
C ARG A 104 -12.15 7.17 -9.29
N ILE A 105 -11.52 6.83 -8.17
CA ILE A 105 -10.98 5.47 -7.93
C ILE A 105 -12.14 4.46 -7.92
N TRP A 106 -13.22 4.77 -7.20
CA TRP A 106 -14.39 3.89 -7.12
C TRP A 106 -15.05 3.69 -8.48
N ASP A 107 -15.32 4.77 -9.22
CA ASP A 107 -15.95 4.72 -10.54
C ASP A 107 -15.14 3.87 -11.52
N PHE A 108 -13.80 3.92 -11.45
CA PHE A 108 -12.92 3.11 -12.27
C PHE A 108 -12.92 1.63 -11.90
N ILE A 109 -13.02 1.30 -10.62
CA ILE A 109 -13.03 -0.09 -10.13
C ILE A 109 -14.40 -0.75 -10.36
N ALA A 110 -15.48 0.03 -10.31
CA ALA A 110 -16.85 -0.45 -10.44
C ALA A 110 -17.36 -0.55 -11.90
N ALA A 111 -16.58 -0.06 -12.87
CA ALA A 111 -16.88 -0.10 -14.31
C ALA A 111 -16.63 -1.49 -14.91
#